data_AF-A0A2S9YI32-F1
#
_entry.id   AF-A0A2S9YI32-F1
#
_cell.length_a   1.000
_cell.length_b   1.000
_cell.length_c   1.000
_cell.angle_alpha   90.00
_cell.angle_beta   90.00
_cell.angle_gamma   90.00
#
_symmetry.space_group_name_H-M   'P 1'
#
loop_
_entity.id
_entity.type
_entity.pdbx_description
1 polymer ?
#
loop_
_entity_poly.entity_id
_entity_poly.type
_entity_poly.pdbx_seq_one_letter_code
_entity_poly.pdbx_strand_id
1 'polypeptide(L)'
;MRAPWLALALLLAPASALAHPLQDVRTPVEWSDAPCMTIIDRSQDPVYPLEYDIPLEDAPILEDEPLDSHTHQFLGFCRDHHLDELLPNWLSEADLEDSVMFGLGTIDTVDLELHVLDNAPHWADCFTRISADDERRPITFEVAADPVLWDTSVLAAGTWVVEGYTYEPWYNLWSPHPGVFKVVDDPDPAASPPAAALTFTEQTVFVDAQIDLTGCVDAMDGSTMTLSWARAGTGDPQWTVFETELPVQNGSFSLPFFAPAEAAGHPMLIKLDVRDPIDRAWTAHARALIGVISSLGGGGDSDDSDDTGDDTETEGGDTGSDETGPTLDDNESAGCGCSTDNEDDGPIWALSALLLLALRPRRPCVQM
;
A
#
# COMPACT_ATOMS: atom_id res chain seq x y z
N MET A 1 -0.04 0.95 75.26
CA MET A 1 0.06 2.14 74.38
C MET A 1 0.22 1.64 72.96
N ARG A 2 -0.70 2.02 72.07
CA ARG A 2 -0.86 1.48 70.72
C ARG A 2 0.08 2.20 69.74
N ALA A 3 0.77 1.45 68.90
CA ALA A 3 1.55 1.98 67.77
C ALA A 3 0.61 2.31 66.60
N PRO A 4 0.80 3.43 65.88
CA PRO A 4 0.07 3.70 64.65
C PRO A 4 0.84 3.12 63.46
N TRP A 5 0.20 2.22 62.71
CA TRP A 5 0.60 1.88 61.36
C TRP A 5 -0.09 2.89 60.43
N LEU A 6 0.68 3.79 59.82
CA LEU A 6 0.21 4.59 58.69
C LEU A 6 0.35 3.72 57.44
N ALA A 7 -0.77 3.28 56.90
CA ALA A 7 -0.85 2.71 55.56
C ALA A 7 -0.75 3.84 54.53
N LEU A 8 0.31 3.83 53.73
CA LEU A 8 0.42 4.68 52.54
C LEU A 8 -0.27 3.96 51.39
N ALA A 9 -1.54 4.29 51.15
CA ALA A 9 -2.26 3.85 49.95
C ALA A 9 -1.81 4.74 48.79
N LEU A 10 -0.90 4.23 47.96
CA LEU A 10 -0.55 4.83 46.68
C LEU A 10 -1.75 4.60 45.73
N LEU A 11 -2.46 5.69 45.41
CA LEU A 11 -3.51 5.69 44.39
C LEU A 11 -2.84 5.53 43.02
N LEU A 12 -2.84 4.31 42.49
CA LEU A 12 -2.65 4.02 41.07
C LEU A 12 -3.91 4.51 40.35
N ALA A 13 -3.92 5.76 39.92
CA ALA A 13 -4.89 6.20 38.93
C ALA A 13 -4.53 5.52 37.59
N PRO A 14 -5.52 4.99 36.83
CA PRO A 14 -5.25 4.47 35.51
C PRO A 14 -4.75 5.62 34.63
N ALA A 15 -3.52 5.49 34.11
CA ALA A 15 -3.09 6.30 33.00
C ALA A 15 -4.06 5.99 31.85
N SER A 16 -4.87 6.97 31.50
CA SER A 16 -5.69 6.87 30.30
C SER A 16 -4.70 7.11 29.16
N ALA A 17 -4.25 6.06 28.49
CA ALA A 17 -3.55 6.19 27.22
C ALA A 17 -4.48 7.02 26.32
N LEU A 18 -4.04 8.23 25.98
CA LEU A 18 -4.71 9.01 24.96
C LEU A 18 -4.45 8.26 23.66
N ALA A 19 -5.52 7.74 23.05
CA ALA A 19 -5.41 7.16 21.73
C ALA A 19 -4.72 8.19 20.81
N HIS A 20 -3.63 7.77 20.16
CA HIS A 20 -2.90 8.59 19.19
C HIS A 20 -3.91 9.29 18.26
N PRO A 21 -3.79 10.61 18.03
CA PRO A 21 -4.64 11.27 17.07
C PRO A 21 -4.43 10.59 15.70
N LEU A 22 -5.52 10.12 15.09
CA LEU A 22 -5.60 9.51 13.76
C LEU A 22 -5.11 10.44 12.61
N GLN A 23 -4.43 11.54 12.91
CA GLN A 23 -4.07 12.59 11.94
C GLN A 23 -2.65 12.48 11.38
N ASP A 24 -1.75 11.70 11.98
CA ASP A 24 -0.38 11.51 11.49
C ASP A 24 -0.11 10.02 11.23
N VAL A 25 -0.52 9.54 10.05
CA VAL A 25 -0.04 8.25 9.50
C VAL A 25 1.46 8.35 9.33
N ARG A 26 2.24 7.32 9.71
CA ARG A 26 3.69 7.41 9.56
C ARG A 26 4.09 7.54 8.11
N THR A 27 5.20 8.23 7.92
CA THR A 27 5.77 8.45 6.60
C THR A 27 6.32 7.13 6.05
N PRO A 28 5.77 6.62 4.92
CA PRO A 28 6.29 5.41 4.29
C PRO A 28 7.65 5.62 3.63
N VAL A 29 8.29 4.53 3.26
CA VAL A 29 9.43 4.55 2.32
C VAL A 29 8.93 4.87 0.92
N GLU A 30 9.64 5.74 0.19
CA GLU A 30 9.38 6.06 -1.21
C GLU A 30 10.48 5.52 -2.14
N TRP A 31 10.05 4.88 -3.25
CA TRP A 31 10.92 4.21 -4.21
C TRP A 31 10.82 4.81 -5.62
N SER A 32 10.48 6.09 -5.75
CA SER A 32 10.03 6.71 -7.01
C SER A 32 11.00 6.61 -8.20
N ASP A 33 12.30 6.50 -7.95
CA ASP A 33 13.35 6.36 -8.98
C ASP A 33 13.92 4.94 -9.10
N ALA A 34 13.31 3.96 -8.41
CA ALA A 34 13.81 2.60 -8.39
C ALA A 34 13.72 1.92 -9.78
N PRO A 35 14.79 1.24 -10.23
CA PRO A 35 14.76 0.50 -11.48
C PRO A 35 13.87 -0.74 -11.35
N CYS A 36 13.34 -1.20 -12.49
CA CYS A 36 12.59 -2.45 -12.58
C CYS A 36 13.42 -3.67 -12.13
N MET A 37 14.73 -3.63 -12.35
CA MET A 37 15.63 -4.69 -11.93
C MET A 37 17.03 -4.16 -11.68
N THR A 38 17.65 -4.67 -10.62
CA THR A 38 19.03 -4.42 -10.23
C THR A 38 19.79 -5.73 -10.24
N ILE A 39 20.93 -5.81 -10.94
CA ILE A 39 21.81 -6.98 -10.90
C ILE A 39 22.99 -6.66 -9.98
N ILE A 40 23.18 -7.45 -8.92
CA ILE A 40 24.27 -7.32 -7.96
C ILE A 40 25.28 -8.43 -8.27
N ASP A 41 26.38 -8.07 -8.92
CA ASP A 41 27.50 -8.99 -9.19
C ASP A 41 28.50 -8.99 -8.03
N ARG A 42 28.40 -10.02 -7.19
CA ARG A 42 29.23 -10.18 -5.98
C ARG A 42 30.71 -10.40 -6.29
N SER A 43 31.04 -10.79 -7.53
CA SER A 43 32.43 -10.89 -7.96
C SER A 43 33.11 -9.53 -8.09
N GLN A 44 32.33 -8.46 -8.26
CA GLN A 44 32.81 -7.08 -8.33
C GLN A 44 32.71 -6.39 -6.97
N ASP A 45 31.50 -6.32 -6.40
CA ASP A 45 31.23 -5.75 -5.09
C ASP A 45 30.00 -6.43 -4.48
N PRO A 46 30.13 -7.13 -3.34
CA PRO A 46 28.98 -7.73 -2.67
C PRO A 46 28.13 -6.72 -1.89
N VAL A 47 28.59 -5.47 -1.71
CA VAL A 47 27.85 -4.44 -0.97
C VAL A 47 27.10 -3.54 -1.95
N TYR A 48 25.78 -3.58 -1.87
CA TYR A 48 24.92 -2.75 -2.71
C TYR A 48 24.39 -1.52 -1.92
N PRO A 49 24.56 -0.29 -2.43
CA PRO A 49 23.94 0.90 -1.84
C PRO A 49 22.46 0.97 -2.23
N LEU A 50 21.57 0.62 -1.31
CA LEU A 50 20.13 0.73 -1.47
C LEU A 50 19.67 2.16 -1.16
N GLU A 51 19.28 2.88 -2.21
CA GLU A 51 18.76 4.25 -2.13
C GLU A 51 17.23 4.24 -1.96
N TYR A 52 16.72 5.16 -1.15
CA TYR A 52 15.29 5.41 -0.95
C TYR A 52 15.05 6.88 -0.63
N ASP A 53 13.80 7.33 -0.70
CA ASP A 53 13.40 8.68 -0.30
C ASP A 53 12.23 8.62 0.70
N ILE A 54 11.85 9.78 1.22
CA ILE A 54 10.69 9.97 2.09
C ILE A 54 9.89 11.19 1.62
N PRO A 55 8.55 11.14 1.63
CA PRO A 55 7.74 12.29 1.21
C PRO A 55 7.74 13.45 2.22
N LEU A 56 7.98 13.17 3.50
CA LEU A 56 8.08 14.15 4.59
C LEU A 56 8.86 13.59 5.78
N GLU A 57 9.37 14.45 6.67
CA GLU A 57 10.05 13.99 7.89
C GLU A 57 9.06 13.62 8.98
N ASP A 58 9.42 12.61 9.77
CA ASP A 58 8.58 12.10 10.84
C ASP A 58 9.39 12.02 12.14
N ALA A 59 9.29 13.09 12.92
CA ALA A 59 10.04 13.25 14.16
C ALA A 59 9.24 12.70 15.35
N PRO A 60 9.88 11.97 16.27
CA PRO A 60 9.17 11.27 17.34
C PRO A 60 8.54 12.21 18.37
N ILE A 61 7.37 11.81 18.86
CA ILE A 61 6.65 12.40 19.99
C ILE A 61 6.71 11.41 21.17
N LEU A 62 7.87 11.38 21.83
CA LEU A 62 8.32 10.37 22.80
C LEU A 62 7.52 10.21 24.11
N GLU A 63 6.34 10.81 24.26
CA GLU A 63 5.58 10.74 25.53
C GLU A 63 4.77 9.45 25.66
N ASP A 64 4.23 8.91 24.56
CA ASP A 64 3.27 7.80 24.58
C ASP A 64 3.61 6.65 23.59
N GLU A 65 4.86 6.57 23.12
CA GLU A 65 5.27 5.61 22.08
C GLU A 65 6.69 5.04 22.31
N PRO A 66 7.01 3.85 21.75
CA PRO A 66 8.36 3.31 21.73
C PRO A 66 9.38 4.30 21.13
N LEU A 67 10.62 4.27 21.62
CA LEU A 67 11.64 5.26 21.22
C LEU A 67 11.99 5.21 19.71
N ASP A 68 11.82 4.05 19.09
CA ASP A 68 12.12 3.79 17.68
C ASP A 68 10.86 3.71 16.80
N SER A 69 9.66 4.05 17.28
CA SER A 69 8.38 4.03 16.54
C SER A 69 8.26 5.04 15.38
N HIS A 70 9.38 5.62 14.97
CA HIS A 70 9.54 6.57 13.87
C HIS A 70 10.77 6.19 13.05
N THR A 71 10.81 4.92 12.65
CA THR A 71 11.97 4.38 11.93
C THR A 71 11.59 3.50 10.75
N HIS A 72 12.48 3.49 9.77
CA HIS A 72 12.47 2.55 8.67
C HIS A 72 13.46 1.41 8.92
N GLN A 73 13.08 0.22 8.47
CA GLN A 73 13.94 -0.96 8.38
C GLN A 73 13.75 -1.61 7.00
N PHE A 74 14.79 -2.24 6.47
CA PHE A 74 14.73 -2.82 5.13
C PHE A 74 14.93 -4.33 5.20
N LEU A 75 14.14 -5.06 4.42
CA LEU A 75 14.16 -6.51 4.39
C LEU A 75 14.22 -7.02 2.95
N GLY A 76 14.99 -8.08 2.73
CA GLY A 76 15.02 -8.81 1.46
C GLY A 76 14.31 -10.15 1.61
N PHE A 77 13.47 -10.53 0.65
CA PHE A 77 12.75 -11.80 0.62
C PHE A 77 13.18 -12.65 -0.58
N CYS A 78 13.31 -13.96 -0.36
CA CYS A 78 13.85 -14.90 -1.37
C CYS A 78 12.82 -15.31 -2.44
N ARG A 79 11.56 -14.87 -2.28
CA ARG A 79 10.45 -15.05 -3.21
C ARG A 79 9.59 -13.80 -3.21
N ASP A 80 8.90 -13.59 -4.32
CA ASP A 80 7.87 -12.57 -4.42
C ASP A 80 6.55 -13.03 -3.75
N HIS A 81 5.65 -12.08 -3.49
CA HIS A 81 4.30 -12.32 -2.97
C HIS A 81 3.28 -11.40 -3.63
N HIS A 82 2.05 -11.87 -3.72
CA HIS A 82 0.94 -11.07 -4.25
C HIS A 82 0.37 -10.15 -3.16
N LEU A 83 -0.35 -9.11 -3.58
CA LEU A 83 -0.90 -8.10 -2.65
C LEU A 83 -1.89 -8.66 -1.62
N ASP A 84 -2.59 -9.76 -1.92
CA ASP A 84 -3.45 -10.44 -0.93
C ASP A 84 -2.67 -11.29 0.10
N GLU A 85 -1.40 -11.62 -0.18
CA GLU A 85 -0.52 -12.30 0.76
C GLU A 85 0.18 -11.22 1.59
N LEU A 86 -0.49 -10.81 2.65
CA LEU A 86 0.02 -9.76 3.54
C LEU A 86 1.25 -10.25 4.29
N LEU A 87 2.26 -9.37 4.37
CA LEU A 87 3.40 -9.59 5.25
C LEU A 87 2.96 -9.45 6.71
N PRO A 88 3.60 -10.18 7.64
CA PRO A 88 3.35 -10.06 9.07
C PRO A 88 3.49 -8.61 9.55
N ASN A 89 2.59 -8.17 10.44
CA ASN A 89 2.58 -6.78 10.95
C ASN A 89 3.81 -6.45 11.81
N TRP A 90 4.40 -7.45 12.46
CA TRP A 90 5.54 -7.29 13.36
C TRP A 90 6.74 -8.04 12.80
N LEU A 91 7.94 -7.49 12.98
CA LEU A 91 9.17 -8.21 12.65
C LEU A 91 9.49 -9.25 13.72
N SER A 92 9.46 -8.84 14.98
CA SER A 92 9.78 -9.68 16.13
C SER A 92 8.70 -9.64 17.23
N GLU A 93 8.71 -10.63 18.13
CA GLU A 93 7.87 -10.59 19.34
C GLU A 93 8.26 -9.42 20.25
N ALA A 94 9.53 -9.00 20.25
CA ALA A 94 10.00 -7.87 21.05
C ALA A 94 9.32 -6.55 20.64
N ASP A 95 9.20 -6.30 19.34
CA ASP A 95 8.50 -5.12 18.80
C ASP A 95 7.03 -5.05 19.25
N LEU A 96 6.39 -6.22 19.29
CA LEU A 96 5.01 -6.40 19.73
C LEU A 96 4.89 -6.18 21.25
N GLU A 97 5.78 -6.78 22.04
CA GLU A 97 5.81 -6.61 23.50
C GLU A 97 6.04 -5.15 23.91
N ASP A 98 6.98 -4.47 23.25
CA ASP A 98 7.25 -3.04 23.48
C ASP A 98 5.99 -2.21 23.19
N SER A 99 5.32 -2.47 22.08
CA SER A 99 4.07 -1.79 21.73
C SER A 99 2.95 -1.99 22.77
N VAL A 100 2.84 -3.20 23.32
CA VAL A 100 1.90 -3.50 24.41
C VAL A 100 2.29 -2.77 25.69
N MET A 101 3.57 -2.62 26.00
CA MET A 101 4.05 -1.86 27.17
C MET A 101 3.64 -0.38 27.11
N PHE A 102 3.55 0.22 25.92
CA PHE A 102 3.03 1.57 25.70
C PHE A 102 1.50 1.65 25.61
N GLY A 103 0.80 0.51 25.77
CA GLY A 103 -0.67 0.47 25.79
C GLY A 103 -1.32 0.65 24.42
N LEU A 104 -0.56 0.43 23.33
CA LEU A 104 -1.01 0.60 21.95
C LEU A 104 -1.84 -0.59 21.42
N GLY A 105 -1.88 -1.71 22.17
CA GLY A 105 -2.68 -2.88 21.82
C GLY A 105 -2.59 -3.99 22.88
N THR A 106 -3.03 -5.20 22.50
CA THR A 106 -3.00 -6.38 23.37
C THR A 106 -2.45 -7.59 22.63
N ILE A 107 -1.53 -8.32 23.28
CA ILE A 107 -0.93 -9.53 22.68
C ILE A 107 -1.95 -10.64 22.41
N ASP A 108 -3.01 -10.74 23.23
CA ASP A 108 -4.05 -11.78 23.14
C ASP A 108 -4.83 -11.75 21.81
N THR A 109 -4.78 -10.64 21.07
CA THR A 109 -5.43 -10.49 19.77
C THR A 109 -4.50 -10.77 18.58
N VAL A 110 -3.24 -11.11 18.84
CA VAL A 110 -2.22 -11.34 17.82
C VAL A 110 -1.96 -12.84 17.69
N ASP A 111 -2.12 -13.37 16.48
CA ASP A 111 -1.62 -14.69 16.13
C ASP A 111 -0.12 -14.58 15.84
N LEU A 112 0.72 -15.10 16.75
CA LEU A 112 2.17 -14.96 16.64
C LEU A 112 2.75 -15.68 15.42
N GLU A 113 2.15 -16.79 14.96
CA GLU A 113 2.64 -17.53 13.79
C GLU A 113 2.23 -16.88 12.46
N LEU A 114 1.28 -15.94 12.49
CA LEU A 114 0.81 -15.22 11.30
C LEU A 114 1.28 -13.77 11.25
N HIS A 115 1.34 -13.10 12.40
CA HIS A 115 1.54 -11.66 12.48
C HIS A 115 2.93 -11.25 12.95
N VAL A 116 3.80 -12.20 13.33
CA VAL A 116 5.22 -11.93 13.65
C VAL A 116 6.12 -12.64 12.65
N LEU A 117 6.94 -11.89 11.91
CA LEU A 117 7.76 -12.40 10.81
C LEU A 117 8.76 -13.46 11.26
N ASP A 118 9.46 -13.24 12.38
CA ASP A 118 10.42 -14.21 12.93
C ASP A 118 9.78 -15.55 13.30
N ASN A 119 8.47 -15.58 13.53
CA ASN A 119 7.73 -16.77 13.89
C ASN A 119 6.98 -17.39 12.70
N ALA A 120 6.81 -16.65 11.61
CA ALA A 120 5.94 -17.02 10.51
C ALA A 120 6.54 -18.19 9.70
N PRO A 121 5.98 -19.42 9.78
CA PRO A 121 6.57 -20.58 9.11
C PRO A 121 6.59 -20.43 7.58
N HIS A 122 5.67 -19.63 7.03
CA HIS A 122 5.57 -19.36 5.59
C HIS A 122 6.72 -18.50 5.04
N TRP A 123 7.43 -17.81 5.93
CA TRP A 123 8.57 -16.94 5.61
C TRP A 123 9.89 -17.46 6.16
N ALA A 124 9.87 -18.53 6.95
CA ALA A 124 11.06 -19.17 7.49
C ALA A 124 12.09 -19.44 6.38
N ASP A 125 13.35 -19.09 6.65
CA ASP A 125 14.49 -19.22 5.73
C ASP A 125 14.37 -18.45 4.39
N CYS A 126 13.36 -17.58 4.23
CA CYS A 126 13.09 -16.83 3.00
C CYS A 126 13.01 -15.31 3.20
N PHE A 127 13.64 -14.80 4.25
CA PHE A 127 13.90 -13.37 4.39
C PHE A 127 15.25 -13.11 5.06
N THR A 128 15.72 -11.88 4.91
CA THR A 128 16.91 -11.36 5.59
C THR A 128 16.68 -9.91 5.99
N ARG A 129 17.25 -9.50 7.12
CA ARG A 129 17.34 -8.10 7.51
C ARG A 129 18.47 -7.45 6.69
N ILE A 130 18.16 -6.39 5.96
CA ILE A 130 19.17 -5.58 5.26
C ILE A 130 19.84 -4.63 6.26
N SER A 131 19.05 -4.02 7.12
CA SER A 131 19.49 -3.26 8.29
C SER A 131 19.11 -4.04 9.55
N ALA A 132 20.02 -4.15 10.52
CA ALA A 132 19.74 -4.82 11.80
C ALA A 132 18.65 -4.09 12.61
N ASP A 133 18.04 -4.76 13.58
CA ASP A 133 16.94 -4.21 14.38
C ASP A 133 17.39 -2.97 15.19
N ASP A 134 18.64 -2.92 15.64
CA ASP A 134 19.25 -1.77 16.32
C ASP A 134 19.85 -0.70 15.37
N GLU A 135 19.78 -0.95 14.06
CA GLU A 135 20.20 -0.04 12.98
C GLU A 135 19.00 0.59 12.25
N ARG A 136 17.80 0.48 12.84
CA ARG A 136 16.60 1.17 12.40
C ARG A 136 16.86 2.66 12.19
N ARG A 137 16.36 3.17 11.07
CA ARG A 137 16.74 4.49 10.54
C ARG A 137 15.68 5.53 10.87
N PRO A 138 16.01 6.61 11.59
CA PRO A 138 15.07 7.70 11.82
C PRO A 138 14.55 8.29 10.52
N ILE A 139 13.26 8.62 10.49
CA ILE A 139 12.60 9.15 9.29
C ILE A 139 12.89 10.65 9.14
N THR A 140 14.04 10.97 8.56
CA THR A 140 14.52 12.33 8.29
C THR A 140 15.17 12.39 6.91
N PHE A 141 15.16 13.56 6.27
CA PHE A 141 15.78 13.71 4.95
C PHE A 141 17.28 13.46 5.00
N GLU A 142 17.94 13.84 6.10
CA GLU A 142 19.38 13.60 6.30
C GLU A 142 19.71 12.11 6.30
N VAL A 143 18.93 11.31 7.05
CA VAL A 143 19.12 9.86 7.10
C VAL A 143 18.69 9.21 5.78
N ALA A 144 17.61 9.65 5.13
CA ALA A 144 17.18 9.08 3.85
C ALA A 144 18.20 9.34 2.71
N ALA A 145 18.91 10.46 2.75
CA ALA A 145 19.95 10.80 1.76
C ALA A 145 21.17 9.87 1.80
N ASP A 146 21.40 9.16 2.92
CA ASP A 146 22.48 8.18 3.05
C ASP A 146 21.99 6.78 2.65
N PRO A 147 22.58 6.12 1.64
CA PRO A 147 22.11 4.81 1.20
C PRO A 147 22.27 3.74 2.29
N VAL A 148 21.36 2.77 2.31
CA VAL A 148 21.47 1.58 3.16
C VAL A 148 22.44 0.61 2.52
N LEU A 149 23.53 0.29 3.21
CA LEU A 149 24.54 -0.62 2.68
C LEU A 149 24.11 -2.07 2.88
N TRP A 150 23.69 -2.72 1.80
CA TRP A 150 23.26 -4.11 1.82
C TRP A 150 24.40 -5.05 1.46
N ASP A 151 24.93 -5.79 2.44
CA ASP A 151 25.90 -6.86 2.21
C ASP A 151 25.20 -8.14 1.71
N THR A 152 25.43 -8.47 0.43
CA THR A 152 24.84 -9.64 -0.23
C THR A 152 25.76 -10.86 -0.24
N SER A 153 26.95 -10.79 0.38
CA SER A 153 27.97 -11.85 0.35
C SER A 153 27.48 -13.19 0.93
N VAL A 154 26.55 -13.13 1.89
CA VAL A 154 26.00 -14.32 2.56
C VAL A 154 24.68 -14.82 1.94
N LEU A 155 24.11 -14.09 0.99
CA LEU A 155 22.84 -14.46 0.36
C LEU A 155 23.03 -15.61 -0.62
N ALA A 156 21.97 -16.38 -0.85
CA ALA A 156 21.94 -17.27 -2.01
C ALA A 156 21.90 -16.43 -3.31
N ALA A 157 22.65 -16.85 -4.33
CA ALA A 157 22.48 -16.30 -5.67
C ALA A 157 21.06 -16.61 -6.17
N GLY A 158 20.41 -15.62 -6.76
CA GLY A 158 19.00 -15.68 -7.12
C GLY A 158 18.33 -14.31 -7.09
N THR A 159 17.01 -14.33 -7.21
CA THR A 159 16.18 -13.13 -7.24
C THR A 159 15.60 -12.87 -5.85
N TRP A 160 15.63 -11.60 -5.46
CA TRP A 160 15.17 -11.11 -4.17
C TRP A 160 14.22 -9.92 -4.39
N VAL A 161 13.15 -9.84 -3.59
CA VAL A 161 12.33 -8.63 -3.49
C VAL A 161 12.70 -7.88 -2.22
N VAL A 162 12.62 -6.55 -2.24
CA VAL A 162 12.93 -5.71 -1.08
C VAL A 162 11.69 -4.99 -0.63
N GLU A 163 11.51 -4.91 0.68
CA GLU A 163 10.40 -4.23 1.32
C GLU A 163 10.94 -3.23 2.36
N GLY A 164 10.41 -2.02 2.34
CA GLY A 164 10.61 -1.04 3.42
C GLY A 164 9.57 -1.28 4.51
N TYR A 165 10.03 -1.45 5.74
CA TYR A 165 9.18 -1.57 6.93
C TYR A 165 9.20 -0.24 7.69
N THR A 166 8.03 0.34 7.91
CA THR A 166 7.85 1.49 8.78
C THR A 166 7.32 1.00 10.12
N TYR A 167 8.11 1.16 11.18
CA TYR A 167 7.69 0.81 12.52
C TYR A 167 6.73 1.88 13.04
N GLU A 168 5.44 1.59 12.98
CA GLU A 168 4.32 2.41 13.47
C GLU A 168 3.45 1.55 14.40
N PRO A 169 3.84 1.26 15.64
CA PRO A 169 2.93 0.63 16.59
C PRO A 169 1.60 1.38 16.71
N TRP A 170 0.43 0.79 16.49
CA TRP A 170 0.10 -0.63 16.25
C TRP A 170 -0.07 -1.01 14.76
N TYR A 171 -0.01 -0.04 13.86
CA TYR A 171 -0.33 -0.11 12.43
C TYR A 171 0.92 -0.08 11.53
N ASN A 172 1.91 -0.93 11.81
CA ASN A 172 3.14 -0.98 11.03
C ASN A 172 2.86 -1.17 9.53
N LEU A 173 3.71 -0.58 8.70
CA LEU A 173 3.48 -0.49 7.27
C LEU A 173 4.61 -1.15 6.47
N TRP A 174 4.24 -1.82 5.39
CA TRP A 174 5.14 -2.34 4.38
C TRP A 174 5.06 -1.51 3.10
N SER A 175 6.21 -1.16 2.54
CA SER A 175 6.37 -0.36 1.33
C SER A 175 7.19 -1.16 0.30
N PRO A 176 6.54 -1.82 -0.68
CA PRO A 176 7.24 -2.70 -1.62
C PRO A 176 8.11 -1.91 -2.58
N HIS A 177 9.35 -2.38 -2.76
CA HIS A 177 10.20 -1.92 -3.84
C HIS A 177 9.57 -2.35 -5.19
N PRO A 178 9.46 -1.47 -6.19
CA PRO A 178 8.74 -1.76 -7.43
C PRO A 178 9.47 -2.76 -8.35
N GLY A 179 10.80 -2.87 -8.21
CA GLY A 179 11.63 -3.80 -8.95
C GLY A 179 12.19 -4.96 -8.11
N VAL A 180 12.97 -5.82 -8.75
CA VAL A 180 13.65 -6.97 -8.12
C VAL A 180 15.17 -6.84 -8.13
N PHE A 181 15.83 -7.55 -7.21
CA PHE A 181 17.28 -7.60 -7.09
C PHE A 181 17.78 -9.01 -7.45
N LYS A 182 18.61 -9.11 -8.48
CA LYS A 182 19.22 -10.37 -8.91
C LYS A 182 20.66 -10.43 -8.41
N VAL A 183 20.89 -11.23 -7.37
CA VAL A 183 22.22 -11.47 -6.80
C VAL A 183 22.89 -12.59 -7.59
N VAL A 184 24.07 -12.30 -8.16
CA VAL A 184 24.82 -13.23 -9.02
C VAL A 184 26.28 -13.32 -8.62
N ASP A 185 26.89 -14.47 -8.91
CA ASP A 185 28.35 -14.70 -8.79
C ASP A 185 29.07 -14.64 -10.15
N ASP A 186 28.30 -14.66 -11.23
CA ASP A 186 28.74 -14.57 -12.61
C ASP A 186 27.66 -13.78 -13.39
N PRO A 187 28.03 -12.73 -14.14
CA PRO A 187 27.08 -11.90 -14.86
C PRO A 187 26.40 -12.60 -16.06
N ASP A 188 26.84 -13.81 -16.44
CA ASP A 188 26.14 -14.60 -17.47
C ASP A 188 24.73 -15.00 -16.98
N PRO A 189 23.64 -14.63 -17.68
CA PRO A 189 22.28 -15.06 -17.34
C PRO A 189 22.12 -16.60 -17.32
N ALA A 190 22.98 -17.35 -18.02
CA ALA A 190 23.00 -18.79 -17.93
C ALA A 190 23.47 -19.31 -16.55
N ALA A 191 24.28 -18.53 -15.83
CA ALA A 191 24.85 -18.93 -14.54
C ALA A 191 23.90 -18.73 -13.36
N SER A 192 22.80 -17.98 -13.53
CA SER A 192 21.86 -17.64 -12.45
C SER A 192 20.41 -17.94 -12.83
N PRO A 193 19.51 -18.25 -11.85
CA PRO A 193 18.08 -18.42 -12.11
C PRO A 193 17.46 -17.18 -12.80
N PRO A 194 16.32 -17.32 -13.48
CA PRO A 194 15.63 -16.17 -14.07
C PRO A 194 15.20 -15.15 -12.99
N ALA A 195 15.09 -13.90 -13.39
CA ALA A 195 14.52 -12.81 -12.60
C ALA A 195 13.51 -12.04 -13.44
N ALA A 196 12.42 -11.58 -12.82
CA ALA A 196 11.46 -10.71 -13.48
C ALA A 196 10.71 -9.85 -12.47
N ALA A 197 10.18 -8.72 -12.94
CA ALA A 197 9.31 -7.82 -12.20
C ALA A 197 8.17 -7.32 -13.09
N LEU A 198 7.03 -7.04 -12.48
CA LEU A 198 5.88 -6.38 -13.11
C LEU A 198 5.76 -4.96 -12.52
N THR A 199 5.83 -3.94 -13.38
CA THR A 199 6.02 -2.54 -12.96
C THR A 199 4.95 -1.59 -13.49
N PHE A 200 3.83 -2.13 -14.00
CA PHE A 200 2.69 -1.29 -14.35
C PHE A 200 2.06 -0.70 -13.09
N THR A 201 1.50 0.50 -13.20
CA THR A 201 0.76 1.15 -12.11
C THR A 201 -0.68 0.67 -12.06
N GLU A 202 -1.40 0.99 -10.98
CA GLU A 202 -2.83 0.67 -10.90
C GLU A 202 -3.59 1.20 -12.12
N GLN A 203 -4.48 0.35 -12.64
CA GLN A 203 -5.28 0.64 -13.83
C GLN A 203 -6.74 0.35 -13.51
N THR A 204 -7.63 1.16 -14.07
CA THR A 204 -9.07 0.89 -14.04
C THR A 204 -9.59 0.92 -15.46
N VAL A 205 -10.13 -0.20 -15.92
CA VAL A 205 -10.51 -0.41 -17.32
C VAL A 205 -11.92 -0.98 -17.41
N PHE A 206 -12.56 -0.80 -18.57
CA PHE A 206 -13.80 -1.52 -18.86
C PHE A 206 -13.51 -2.96 -19.31
N VAL A 207 -14.49 -3.84 -19.18
CA VAL A 207 -14.47 -5.15 -19.84
C VAL A 207 -14.12 -4.99 -21.33
N ASP A 208 -13.30 -5.90 -21.86
CA ASP A 208 -12.77 -5.92 -23.23
C ASP A 208 -11.89 -4.72 -23.61
N ALA A 209 -11.58 -3.81 -22.68
CA ALA A 209 -10.58 -2.77 -22.91
C ALA A 209 -9.16 -3.33 -22.77
N GLN A 210 -8.23 -2.73 -23.51
CA GLN A 210 -6.81 -3.06 -23.42
C GLN A 210 -6.22 -2.55 -22.09
N ILE A 211 -5.43 -3.40 -21.47
CA ILE A 211 -4.55 -3.18 -20.32
C ILE A 211 -3.13 -3.27 -20.86
N ASP A 212 -2.27 -2.35 -20.42
CA ASP A 212 -0.85 -2.41 -20.74
C ASP A 212 -0.09 -2.99 -19.55
N LEU A 213 0.45 -4.20 -19.74
CA LEU A 213 1.30 -4.86 -18.75
C LEU A 213 2.76 -4.55 -19.07
N THR A 214 3.43 -3.85 -18.17
CA THR A 214 4.87 -3.53 -18.29
C THR A 214 5.69 -4.22 -17.22
N GLY A 215 6.93 -4.54 -17.55
CA GLY A 215 7.86 -5.16 -16.63
C GLY A 215 9.24 -5.34 -17.25
N CYS A 216 10.08 -6.14 -16.60
CA CYS A 216 11.38 -6.53 -17.10
C CYS A 216 11.70 -7.97 -16.73
N VAL A 217 12.64 -8.56 -17.47
CA VAL A 217 13.08 -9.95 -17.30
C VAL A 217 14.56 -10.08 -17.63
N ASP A 218 15.27 -10.90 -16.85
CA ASP A 218 16.64 -11.34 -17.12
C ASP A 218 16.74 -12.85 -16.90
N ALA A 219 16.90 -13.58 -17.99
CA ALA A 219 16.91 -15.03 -18.01
C ALA A 219 17.86 -15.58 -19.09
N MET A 220 18.16 -16.87 -18.99
CA MET A 220 18.93 -17.59 -20.01
C MET A 220 18.22 -17.55 -21.38
N ASP A 221 18.99 -17.49 -22.46
CA ASP A 221 18.46 -17.61 -23.82
C ASP A 221 17.60 -18.88 -23.99
N GLY A 222 16.43 -18.73 -24.62
CA GLY A 222 15.46 -19.82 -24.78
C GLY A 222 14.48 -19.98 -23.62
N SER A 223 14.56 -19.12 -22.59
CA SER A 223 13.55 -19.05 -21.54
C SER A 223 12.18 -18.63 -22.09
N THR A 224 11.14 -19.05 -21.39
CA THR A 224 9.76 -18.69 -21.70
C THR A 224 9.07 -18.07 -20.50
N MET A 225 8.01 -17.31 -20.77
CA MET A 225 7.17 -16.71 -19.74
C MET A 225 5.69 -17.01 -19.94
N THR A 226 4.97 -17.15 -18.83
CA THR A 226 3.54 -17.43 -18.76
C THR A 226 2.89 -16.40 -17.86
N LEU A 227 1.82 -15.76 -18.32
CA LEU A 227 1.07 -14.77 -17.55
C LEU A 227 -0.27 -15.34 -17.10
N SER A 228 -0.60 -15.04 -15.84
CA SER A 228 -1.84 -15.45 -15.21
C SER A 228 -2.49 -14.28 -14.47
N TRP A 229 -3.80 -14.34 -14.32
CA TRP A 229 -4.55 -13.42 -13.49
C TRP A 229 -5.41 -14.16 -12.46
N ALA A 230 -5.75 -13.49 -11.37
CA ALA A 230 -6.72 -13.98 -10.38
C ALA A 230 -7.55 -12.83 -9.85
N ARG A 231 -8.73 -13.11 -9.27
CA ARG A 231 -9.48 -12.09 -8.52
C ARG A 231 -8.79 -11.84 -7.18
N ALA A 232 -8.64 -10.57 -6.81
CA ALA A 232 -8.14 -10.21 -5.49
C ALA A 232 -9.26 -10.26 -4.43
N GLY A 233 -8.88 -10.36 -3.16
CA GLY A 233 -9.77 -10.35 -1.99
C GLY A 233 -10.58 -11.63 -1.77
N THR A 234 -10.26 -12.73 -2.46
CA THR A 234 -11.00 -14.00 -2.35
C THR A 234 -10.35 -15.04 -1.43
N GLY A 235 -9.30 -14.66 -0.69
CA GLY A 235 -8.41 -15.62 -0.01
C GLY A 235 -7.37 -16.14 -0.99
N ASP A 236 -7.13 -17.46 -1.02
CA ASP A 236 -6.16 -18.09 -1.93
C ASP A 236 -6.48 -17.82 -3.41
N PRO A 237 -5.63 -17.08 -4.15
CA PRO A 237 -5.94 -16.68 -5.52
C PRO A 237 -6.07 -17.88 -6.47
N GLN A 238 -7.17 -17.89 -7.24
CA GLN A 238 -7.41 -18.90 -8.28
C GLN A 238 -6.87 -18.40 -9.62
N TRP A 239 -5.63 -18.78 -9.95
CA TRP A 239 -4.92 -18.30 -11.13
C TRP A 239 -5.47 -18.88 -12.44
N THR A 240 -5.75 -18.00 -13.39
CA THR A 240 -6.15 -18.32 -14.77
C THR A 240 -5.08 -17.84 -15.73
N VAL A 241 -4.49 -18.77 -16.48
CA VAL A 241 -3.49 -18.47 -17.52
C VAL A 241 -4.18 -17.78 -18.70
N PHE A 242 -3.60 -16.68 -19.19
CA PHE A 242 -4.09 -15.99 -20.38
C PHE A 242 -3.05 -15.88 -21.49
N GLU A 243 -1.75 -15.95 -21.15
CA GLU A 243 -0.66 -16.08 -22.11
C GLU A 243 0.31 -17.16 -21.63
N THR A 244 0.84 -17.96 -22.56
CA THR A 244 1.70 -19.10 -22.22
C THR A 244 2.87 -19.22 -23.20
N GLU A 245 4.01 -19.66 -22.68
CA GLU A 245 5.22 -19.95 -23.46
C GLU A 245 5.69 -18.79 -24.36
N LEU A 246 5.47 -17.54 -23.93
CA LEU A 246 5.99 -16.39 -24.65
C LEU A 246 7.52 -16.41 -24.58
N PRO A 247 8.23 -16.26 -25.70
CA PRO A 247 9.69 -16.24 -25.69
C PRO A 247 10.18 -15.01 -24.92
N VAL A 248 11.10 -15.25 -23.98
CA VAL A 248 11.72 -14.16 -23.21
C VAL A 248 12.68 -13.38 -24.09
N GLN A 249 12.60 -12.06 -24.02
CA GLN A 249 13.61 -11.13 -24.50
C GLN A 249 14.09 -10.33 -23.29
N ASN A 250 15.37 -10.46 -22.94
CA ASN A 250 15.91 -9.78 -21.76
C ASN A 250 15.78 -8.26 -21.86
N GLY A 251 15.57 -7.62 -20.72
CA GLY A 251 15.27 -6.20 -20.61
C GLY A 251 13.80 -5.92 -20.34
N SER A 252 13.34 -4.71 -20.69
CA SER A 252 11.97 -4.29 -20.48
C SER A 252 11.02 -4.85 -21.54
N PHE A 253 9.78 -5.14 -21.14
CA PHE A 253 8.71 -5.55 -22.03
C PHE A 253 7.44 -4.74 -21.79
N SER A 254 6.56 -4.74 -22.80
CA SER A 254 5.20 -4.24 -22.73
C SER A 254 4.30 -5.21 -23.49
N LEU A 255 3.26 -5.72 -22.84
CA LEU A 255 2.34 -6.70 -23.37
C LEU A 255 0.90 -6.19 -23.25
N PRO A 256 0.16 -6.10 -24.37
CA PRO A 256 -1.25 -5.78 -24.32
C PRO A 256 -2.05 -6.99 -23.83
N PHE A 257 -3.02 -6.77 -22.96
CA PHE A 257 -3.95 -7.78 -22.47
C PHE A 257 -5.36 -7.19 -22.45
N PHE A 258 -6.39 -7.95 -22.81
CA PHE A 258 -7.77 -7.47 -22.79
C PHE A 258 -8.46 -7.89 -21.51
N ALA A 259 -9.10 -6.94 -20.83
CA ALA A 259 -9.75 -7.18 -19.55
C ALA A 259 -10.88 -8.23 -19.67
N PRO A 260 -10.79 -9.37 -18.97
CA PRO A 260 -11.76 -10.44 -19.11
C PRO A 260 -13.08 -10.07 -18.43
N ALA A 261 -14.20 -10.46 -19.03
CA ALA A 261 -15.54 -10.22 -18.46
C ALA A 261 -15.71 -10.88 -17.08
N GLU A 262 -15.02 -11.99 -16.84
CA GLU A 262 -15.01 -12.73 -15.58
C GLU A 262 -14.34 -11.95 -14.44
N ALA A 263 -13.55 -10.92 -14.73
CA ALA A 263 -12.97 -10.04 -13.71
C ALA A 263 -13.89 -8.86 -13.33
N ALA A 264 -14.99 -8.64 -14.06
CA ALA A 264 -15.85 -7.48 -13.84
C ALA A 264 -16.34 -7.39 -12.38
N GLY A 265 -16.19 -6.20 -11.80
CA GLY A 265 -16.57 -5.90 -10.42
C GLY A 265 -15.55 -6.35 -9.36
N HIS A 266 -14.41 -6.91 -9.77
CA HIS A 266 -13.34 -7.33 -8.87
C HIS A 266 -12.00 -6.75 -9.33
N PRO A 267 -11.12 -6.34 -8.41
CA PRO A 267 -9.72 -6.09 -8.74
C PRO A 267 -9.03 -7.39 -9.15
N MET A 268 -8.09 -7.30 -10.08
CA MET A 268 -7.27 -8.41 -10.56
C MET A 268 -5.86 -8.34 -10.00
N LEU A 269 -5.36 -9.50 -9.57
CA LEU A 269 -3.95 -9.77 -9.39
C LEU A 269 -3.36 -10.27 -10.70
N ILE A 270 -2.13 -9.89 -11.01
CA ILE A 270 -1.36 -10.40 -12.15
C ILE A 270 -0.10 -11.10 -11.65
N LYS A 271 0.26 -12.20 -12.30
CA LYS A 271 1.48 -12.97 -12.04
C LYS A 271 2.16 -13.34 -13.35
N LEU A 272 3.48 -13.38 -13.32
CA LEU A 272 4.37 -13.77 -14.41
C LEU A 272 5.27 -14.91 -13.92
N ASP A 273 5.16 -16.08 -14.54
CA ASP A 273 6.09 -17.19 -14.31
C ASP A 273 7.12 -17.21 -15.44
N VAL A 274 8.41 -17.14 -15.11
CA VAL A 274 9.51 -17.27 -16.05
C VAL A 274 10.23 -18.60 -15.80
N ARG A 275 10.45 -19.38 -16.85
CA ARG A 275 11.15 -20.67 -16.78
C ARG A 275 12.23 -20.74 -17.84
N ASP A 276 13.40 -21.22 -17.45
CA ASP A 276 14.53 -21.37 -18.36
C ASP A 276 14.64 -22.79 -18.96
N PRO A 277 15.50 -23.00 -19.97
CA PRO A 277 15.67 -24.31 -20.62
C PRO A 277 16.20 -25.43 -19.71
N ILE A 278 16.73 -25.11 -18.52
CA ILE A 278 17.22 -26.08 -17.54
C ILE A 278 16.29 -26.20 -16.32
N ASP A 279 15.05 -25.72 -16.45
CA ASP A 279 13.94 -25.84 -15.50
C ASP A 279 14.07 -25.02 -14.22
N ARG A 280 14.97 -24.03 -14.16
CA ARG A 280 14.96 -23.01 -13.10
C ARG A 280 13.81 -22.04 -13.38
N ALA A 281 13.18 -21.53 -12.32
CA ALA A 281 12.01 -20.68 -12.44
C ALA A 281 12.00 -19.53 -11.44
N TRP A 282 11.27 -18.47 -11.80
CA TRP A 282 10.92 -17.35 -10.94
C TRP A 282 9.48 -16.95 -11.19
N THR A 283 8.81 -16.53 -10.13
CA THR A 283 7.44 -16.04 -10.17
C THR A 283 7.45 -14.59 -9.69
N ALA A 284 7.04 -13.68 -10.56
CA ALA A 284 6.85 -12.27 -10.24
C ALA A 284 5.37 -11.96 -10.07
N HIS A 285 5.03 -11.18 -9.06
CA HIS A 285 3.69 -10.69 -8.79
C HIS A 285 3.62 -9.18 -9.04
N ALA A 286 2.51 -8.72 -9.59
CA ALA A 286 2.29 -7.29 -9.74
C ALA A 286 2.13 -6.62 -8.38
N ARG A 287 2.78 -5.46 -8.22
CA ARG A 287 2.62 -4.57 -7.05
C ARG A 287 1.47 -3.57 -7.20
N ALA A 288 0.62 -3.76 -8.21
CA ALA A 288 -0.55 -2.94 -8.51
C ALA A 288 -1.75 -3.82 -8.88
N LEU A 289 -2.94 -3.36 -8.52
CA LEU A 289 -4.21 -3.98 -8.89
C LEU A 289 -4.73 -3.41 -10.22
N ILE A 290 -5.49 -4.23 -10.94
CA ILE A 290 -6.26 -3.78 -12.10
C ILE A 290 -7.75 -3.91 -11.80
N GLY A 291 -8.45 -2.79 -11.70
CA GLY A 291 -9.91 -2.75 -11.56
C GLY A 291 -10.60 -2.96 -12.91
N VAL A 292 -11.51 -3.92 -13.01
CA VAL A 292 -12.33 -4.15 -14.22
C VAL A 292 -13.78 -3.77 -13.94
N ILE A 293 -14.30 -2.81 -14.71
CA ILE A 293 -15.66 -2.30 -14.59
C ILE A 293 -16.52 -2.85 -15.73
N SER A 294 -17.69 -3.41 -15.41
CA SER A 294 -18.69 -3.72 -16.44
C SER A 294 -19.17 -2.41 -17.10
N SER A 295 -19.45 -2.44 -18.40
CA SER A 295 -20.09 -1.28 -19.03
C SER A 295 -21.37 -0.96 -18.26
N LEU A 296 -21.53 0.29 -17.81
CA LEU A 296 -22.82 0.80 -17.34
C LEU A 296 -23.75 0.82 -18.56
N GLY A 297 -24.36 -0.32 -18.87
CA GLY A 297 -25.45 -0.37 -19.83
C GLY A 297 -26.53 0.59 -19.35
N GLY A 298 -26.89 1.55 -20.20
CA GLY A 298 -27.99 2.47 -19.95
C GLY A 298 -29.26 1.69 -19.64
N GLY A 299 -29.56 1.53 -18.35
CA GLY A 299 -30.83 1.01 -17.86
C GLY A 299 -31.89 2.09 -18.00
N GLY A 300 -32.34 2.29 -19.24
CA GLY A 300 -33.37 3.25 -19.61
C GLY A 300 -34.26 2.72 -20.73
N ASP A 301 -34.41 1.40 -20.85
CA ASP A 301 -35.50 0.82 -21.63
C ASP A 301 -36.64 0.49 -20.68
N SER A 302 -37.53 1.46 -20.53
CA SER A 302 -38.90 1.23 -20.09
C SER A 302 -39.64 0.48 -21.20
N ASP A 303 -39.42 -0.84 -21.27
CA ASP A 303 -40.35 -1.76 -21.93
C ASP A 303 -41.55 -1.96 -20.98
N ASP A 304 -42.43 -0.96 -20.97
CA ASP A 304 -43.79 -1.16 -20.46
C ASP A 304 -44.59 -1.87 -21.54
N SER A 305 -44.69 -3.18 -21.33
CA SER A 305 -45.59 -4.17 -21.90
C SER A 305 -46.93 -3.64 -22.44
N ASP A 306 -47.17 -3.88 -23.73
CA ASP A 306 -48.50 -4.04 -24.30
C ASP A 306 -48.68 -5.50 -24.74
N ASP A 307 -49.70 -6.16 -24.19
CA ASP A 307 -50.75 -6.89 -24.93
C ASP A 307 -51.43 -7.95 -24.03
N THR A 308 -52.65 -7.66 -23.57
CA THR A 308 -53.82 -8.52 -23.85
C THR A 308 -55.13 -7.90 -23.35
N GLY A 309 -55.98 -7.51 -24.30
CA GLY A 309 -57.42 -7.78 -24.24
C GLY A 309 -58.37 -6.67 -23.80
N ASP A 310 -59.14 -6.17 -24.77
CA ASP A 310 -60.62 -6.18 -24.81
C ASP A 310 -61.26 -4.86 -25.27
N ASP A 311 -62.20 -5.03 -26.18
CA ASP A 311 -62.97 -4.11 -27.02
C ASP A 311 -63.49 -2.84 -26.32
N THR A 312 -63.36 -1.65 -26.94
CA THR A 312 -64.52 -0.86 -27.41
C THR A 312 -64.11 0.32 -28.32
N GLU A 313 -64.97 0.58 -29.30
CA GLU A 313 -64.90 1.57 -30.38
C GLU A 313 -64.67 3.03 -29.92
N THR A 314 -64.08 3.87 -30.79
CA THR A 314 -64.72 5.07 -31.38
C THR A 314 -63.76 5.82 -32.32
N GLU A 315 -64.24 6.01 -33.54
CA GLU A 315 -63.98 7.01 -34.59
C GLU A 315 -62.87 8.08 -34.42
N GLY A 316 -62.10 8.25 -35.52
CA GLY A 316 -62.12 9.55 -36.21
C GLY A 316 -60.79 10.26 -36.48
N GLY A 317 -60.25 10.08 -37.69
CA GLY A 317 -59.55 11.10 -38.52
C GLY A 317 -58.27 11.74 -37.98
N ASP A 318 -57.47 12.47 -38.73
CA ASP A 318 -57.29 12.69 -40.16
C ASP A 318 -55.93 13.43 -40.26
N THR A 319 -55.19 13.11 -41.32
CA THR A 319 -54.12 13.86 -42.02
C THR A 319 -53.36 15.05 -41.41
N GLY A 320 -52.06 15.07 -41.74
CA GLY A 320 -51.29 16.28 -42.09
C GLY A 320 -49.82 16.18 -41.65
N SER A 321 -48.84 15.97 -42.54
CA SER A 321 -48.15 17.02 -43.35
C SER A 321 -47.67 18.19 -42.47
N ASP A 322 -46.44 18.68 -42.50
CA ASP A 322 -45.30 18.54 -43.40
C ASP A 322 -44.22 19.54 -42.89
N GLU A 323 -43.02 19.51 -43.50
CA GLU A 323 -42.16 20.69 -43.74
C GLU A 323 -41.20 21.25 -42.65
N THR A 324 -39.92 20.94 -42.89
CA THR A 324 -38.78 21.86 -43.17
C THR A 324 -38.34 22.93 -42.16
N GLY A 325 -37.04 22.85 -41.83
CA GLY A 325 -36.10 23.96 -42.09
C GLY A 325 -35.65 24.85 -40.91
N PRO A 326 -34.59 25.67 -41.09
CA PRO A 326 -33.36 25.54 -40.28
C PRO A 326 -32.78 26.87 -39.69
N THR A 327 -31.59 26.77 -39.08
CA THR A 327 -30.53 27.79 -38.85
C THR A 327 -30.67 28.83 -37.73
N LEU A 328 -29.63 28.99 -36.87
CA LEU A 328 -28.59 30.06 -36.90
C LEU A 328 -27.84 30.20 -35.55
N ASP A 329 -26.52 30.06 -35.62
CA ASP A 329 -25.38 30.86 -35.10
C ASP A 329 -25.40 31.69 -33.79
N ASP A 330 -24.22 31.60 -33.14
CA ASP A 330 -23.43 32.59 -32.36
C ASP A 330 -23.93 33.14 -31.01
N ASN A 331 -23.12 32.96 -29.95
CA ASN A 331 -22.23 34.03 -29.43
C ASN A 331 -21.43 33.59 -28.18
N GLU A 332 -20.21 34.12 -28.05
CA GLU A 332 -19.31 34.07 -26.88
C GLU A 332 -19.90 34.76 -25.63
N SER A 333 -19.51 34.34 -24.42
CA SER A 333 -18.93 35.19 -23.35
C SER A 333 -19.00 34.58 -21.93
N ALA A 334 -17.94 34.87 -21.17
CA ALA A 334 -17.84 35.06 -19.72
C ALA A 334 -17.70 33.84 -18.79
N GLY A 335 -16.48 33.70 -18.25
CA GLY A 335 -16.20 32.97 -17.02
C GLY A 335 -16.64 33.72 -15.76
N CYS A 336 -16.65 32.98 -14.64
CA CYS A 336 -16.82 33.50 -13.29
C CYS A 336 -15.74 32.89 -12.39
N GLY A 337 -14.80 33.74 -11.97
CA GLY A 337 -14.01 33.55 -10.76
C GLY A 337 -14.70 34.21 -9.58
N CYS A 338 -14.50 33.66 -8.39
CA CYS A 338 -14.89 34.30 -7.12
C CYS A 338 -13.62 34.54 -6.30
N SER A 339 -13.09 35.76 -6.38
CA SER A 339 -12.24 36.36 -5.36
C SER A 339 -13.10 37.23 -4.46
N THR A 340 -12.89 37.16 -3.15
CA THR A 340 -13.14 38.30 -2.26
C THR A 340 -12.00 38.41 -1.27
N ASP A 341 -11.10 39.34 -1.54
CA ASP A 341 -10.35 40.05 -0.51
C ASP A 341 -11.31 41.00 0.23
N ASN A 342 -11.13 41.10 1.54
CA ASN A 342 -11.20 42.39 2.22
C ASN A 342 -10.43 42.33 3.54
N GLU A 343 -9.45 43.23 3.64
CA GLU A 343 -8.71 43.64 4.82
C GLU A 343 -9.65 44.27 5.88
N ASP A 344 -9.37 44.05 7.17
CA ASP A 344 -8.98 45.12 8.11
C ASP A 344 -9.04 44.69 9.60
N ASP A 345 -7.95 45.03 10.29
CA ASP A 345 -7.82 45.44 11.70
C ASP A 345 -8.31 44.56 12.88
N GLY A 346 -7.34 44.18 13.74
CA GLY A 346 -7.56 43.49 15.02
C GLY A 346 -8.21 44.34 16.13
N PRO A 347 -8.46 43.76 17.32
CA PRO A 347 -7.51 44.01 18.41
C PRO A 347 -7.29 42.83 19.40
N ILE A 348 -6.03 42.71 19.79
CA ILE A 348 -5.50 42.08 21.01
C ILE A 348 -6.28 42.63 22.22
N TRP A 349 -7.08 41.87 22.98
CA TRP A 349 -7.47 42.11 24.41
C TRP A 349 -8.48 41.04 24.94
N ALA A 350 -8.26 39.74 24.71
CA ALA A 350 -9.17 38.69 25.20
C ALA A 350 -8.53 37.63 26.13
N LEU A 351 -7.36 37.94 26.73
CA LEU A 351 -6.62 37.00 27.60
C LEU A 351 -6.56 37.39 29.10
N SER A 352 -7.37 38.36 29.57
CA SER A 352 -7.28 38.84 30.96
C SER A 352 -8.54 38.65 31.82
N ALA A 353 -9.58 37.97 31.33
CA ALA A 353 -10.86 37.85 32.06
C ALA A 353 -11.09 36.51 32.79
N LEU A 354 -10.22 35.50 32.62
CA LEU A 354 -10.41 34.17 33.21
C LEU A 354 -9.62 33.90 34.50
N LEU A 355 -8.74 34.81 34.93
CA LEU A 355 -7.89 34.61 36.12
C LEU A 355 -8.43 35.21 37.44
N LEU A 356 -9.59 35.87 37.44
CA LEU A 356 -10.14 36.54 38.64
C LEU A 356 -11.36 35.86 39.28
N LEU A 357 -11.74 34.66 38.83
CA LEU A 357 -12.83 33.87 39.43
C LEU A 357 -12.36 32.75 40.39
N ALA A 358 -11.05 32.53 40.55
CA ALA A 358 -10.49 31.47 41.41
C ALA A 358 -10.13 31.92 42.85
N LEU A 359 -10.32 33.19 43.22
CA LEU A 359 -9.99 33.69 44.56
C LEU A 359 -11.20 34.35 45.24
N ARG A 360 -12.16 33.51 45.68
CA ARG A 360 -13.11 33.90 46.72
C ARG A 360 -13.02 32.95 47.92
N PRO A 361 -12.65 33.45 49.12
CA PRO A 361 -12.60 32.62 50.33
C PRO A 361 -14.02 32.28 50.84
N ARG A 362 -14.23 30.99 51.16
CA ARG A 362 -15.45 30.47 51.80
C ARG A 362 -15.54 30.98 53.24
N ARG A 363 -16.69 31.55 53.63
CA ARG A 363 -17.04 31.80 55.04
C ARG A 363 -17.83 30.60 55.60
N PRO A 364 -17.68 30.27 56.91
CA PRO A 364 -18.34 29.13 57.53
C PRO A 364 -19.79 29.44 57.90
N CYS A 365 -20.71 28.50 57.64
CA CYS A 365 -22.06 28.54 58.21
C CYS A 365 -22.08 27.85 59.58
N VAL A 366 -22.66 28.57 60.54
CA VAL A 366 -22.95 28.17 61.92
C VAL A 366 -24.30 27.42 61.94
N GLN A 367 -24.37 26.36 62.76
CA GLN A 367 -25.59 25.60 63.07
C GLN A 367 -26.61 26.45 63.82
N MET A 368 -27.88 26.30 63.45
CA MET A 368 -29.03 26.25 64.37
C MET A 368 -30.01 25.20 63.88
#